data_AF-A0A7C2VNF0-F1
#
_entry.id   AF-A0A7C2VNF0-F1
#
_cell.length_a   1.000
_cell.length_b   1.000
_cell.length_c   1.000
_cell.angle_alpha   90.00
_cell.angle_beta   90.00
_cell.angle_gamma   90.00
#
_symmetry.space_group_name_H-M   'P 1'
#
loop_
_entity.id
_entity.type
_entity.pdbx_description
1 polymer ?
#
loop_
_entity_poly.entity_id
_entity_poly.type
_entity_poly.pdbx_seq_one_letter_code
_entity_poly.pdbx_strand_id
1 'polypeptide(L)'
;MDGGPQPARPNPYGFIPIVVFPNVRRPKSFWGESDALVLKEVQLELNRAFTQFSRIMEVSGNPIAVLSGVTEAEDIAVQPGAVWTLPEDAKAYLLDLLANGAAQLHLEYINALYRMFHDQAEVPRTAFGDNQRNLSGVALEVEMQPLYQRVQRKRPIRTAVYKRRNEFILRLLGQFTGRRFLHRQRVVWGQVTPRDESRRAADFALLVERGLRSRRGLMDELGVADAEAEFGRWLEEQNRLGH
;
A
#
# COMPACT_ATOMS: atom_id res chain seq x y z
N MET A 1 -12.55 30.14 31.21
CA MET A 1 -12.65 30.77 29.87
C MET A 1 -14.13 30.94 29.61
N ASP A 2 -14.61 32.18 29.59
CA ASP A 2 -16.03 32.48 29.43
C ASP A 2 -16.49 32.06 28.03
N GLY A 3 -17.35 31.04 27.96
CA GLY A 3 -17.89 30.45 26.72
C GLY A 3 -18.91 31.34 25.98
N GLY A 4 -18.81 32.66 26.14
CA GLY A 4 -19.62 33.61 25.39
C GLY A 4 -19.19 33.66 23.92
N PRO A 5 -20.11 33.91 22.96
CA PRO A 5 -19.74 34.09 21.57
C PRO A 5 -18.78 35.27 21.44
N GLN A 6 -17.54 35.00 21.03
CA GLN A 6 -16.58 36.07 20.77
C GLN A 6 -17.03 36.91 19.55
N PRO A 7 -16.86 38.24 19.59
CA PRO A 7 -17.20 39.10 18.47
C PRO A 7 -16.40 38.68 17.24
N ALA A 8 -17.08 38.55 16.09
CA ALA A 8 -16.45 38.16 14.83
C ALA A 8 -15.40 39.21 14.43
N ARG A 9 -14.12 38.84 14.52
CA ARG A 9 -13.01 39.66 14.03
C ARG A 9 -12.81 39.37 12.53
N PRO A 10 -12.47 40.39 11.71
CA PRO A 10 -12.12 40.15 10.33
C PRO A 10 -10.87 39.28 10.25
N ASN A 11 -10.83 38.38 9.26
CA ASN A 11 -9.68 37.50 9.05
C ASN A 11 -8.42 38.32 8.71
N PRO A 12 -7.35 38.27 9.52
CA PRO A 12 -6.15 39.08 9.30
C PRO A 12 -5.43 38.75 7.99
N TYR A 13 -5.65 37.56 7.43
CA TYR A 13 -5.01 37.12 6.19
C TYR A 13 -5.84 37.41 4.93
N GLY A 14 -7.12 37.78 5.09
CA GLY A 14 -8.05 37.95 3.95
C GLY A 14 -8.42 36.65 3.20
N PHE A 15 -7.85 35.51 3.58
CA PHE A 15 -8.22 34.16 3.10
C PHE A 15 -7.94 33.12 4.19
N ILE A 16 -8.56 31.93 4.10
CA ILE A 16 -8.32 30.85 5.05
C ILE A 16 -7.06 30.07 4.61
N PRO A 17 -5.95 30.08 5.38
CA PRO A 17 -4.69 29.45 4.97
C PRO A 17 -4.68 27.93 5.22
N ILE A 18 -5.82 27.26 5.02
CA ILE A 18 -5.96 25.82 5.19
C ILE A 18 -5.98 25.17 3.81
N VAL A 19 -5.07 24.22 3.60
CA VAL A 19 -5.05 23.42 2.37
C VAL A 19 -5.71 22.08 2.65
N VAL A 20 -6.80 21.82 1.96
CA VAL A 20 -7.46 20.52 2.03
C VAL A 20 -6.73 19.53 1.15
N PHE A 21 -6.41 18.39 1.76
CA PHE A 21 -5.65 17.32 1.14
C PHE A 21 -6.53 16.06 1.03
N PRO A 22 -7.30 15.92 -0.06
CA PRO A 22 -8.08 14.71 -0.30
C PRO A 22 -7.15 13.55 -0.64
N ASN A 23 -7.37 12.38 -0.03
CA ASN A 23 -6.60 11.18 -0.35
C ASN A 23 -6.96 10.63 -1.74
N VAL A 24 -8.25 10.42 -2.01
CA VAL A 24 -8.83 10.20 -3.35
C VAL A 24 -9.81 11.33 -3.63
N ARG A 25 -9.80 11.90 -4.84
CA ARG A 25 -10.76 12.95 -5.19
C ARG A 25 -12.09 12.34 -5.54
N ARG A 26 -13.16 12.84 -4.92
CA ARG A 26 -14.54 12.53 -5.31
C ARG A 26 -15.11 13.70 -6.13
N PRO A 27 -15.68 13.46 -7.32
CA PRO A 27 -16.23 14.53 -8.15
C PRO A 27 -17.29 15.34 -7.39
N LYS A 28 -17.28 16.66 -7.55
CA LYS A 28 -18.22 17.60 -6.92
C LYS A 28 -18.26 17.53 -5.39
N SER A 29 -17.23 16.94 -4.76
CA SER A 29 -17.08 16.88 -3.31
C SER A 29 -15.84 17.66 -2.88
N PHE A 30 -15.98 18.35 -1.76
CA PHE A 30 -14.84 18.97 -1.09
C PHE A 30 -13.95 17.94 -0.39
N TRP A 31 -14.58 16.89 0.16
CA TRP A 31 -13.90 15.82 0.88
C TRP A 31 -13.43 14.72 -0.04
N GLY A 32 -12.30 14.11 0.33
CA GLY A 32 -11.77 12.95 -0.35
C GLY A 32 -12.26 11.64 0.25
N GLU A 33 -11.92 10.54 -0.41
CA GLU A 33 -12.23 9.19 0.02
C GLU A 33 -10.97 8.44 0.49
N SER A 34 -11.14 7.54 1.46
CA SER A 34 -10.04 6.71 1.98
C SER A 34 -9.81 5.53 1.05
N ASP A 35 -8.53 5.20 0.79
CA ASP A 35 -8.19 3.97 0.03
C ASP A 35 -8.55 2.71 0.81
N ALA A 36 -8.74 2.80 2.13
CA ALA A 36 -9.07 1.65 2.97
C ALA A 36 -10.55 1.24 2.86
N LEU A 37 -11.42 2.08 2.28
CA LEU A 37 -12.85 1.75 2.20
C LEU A 37 -13.09 0.51 1.33
N VAL A 38 -12.38 0.39 0.21
CA VAL A 38 -12.51 -0.78 -0.66
C VAL A 38 -11.97 -2.06 0.00
N LEU A 39 -11.06 -1.92 0.96
CA LEU A 39 -10.44 -3.03 1.68
C LEU A 39 -11.26 -3.54 2.86
N LYS A 40 -12.24 -2.74 3.32
CA LYS A 40 -12.95 -2.99 4.57
C LYS A 40 -13.64 -4.35 4.58
N GLU A 41 -14.40 -4.65 3.53
CA GLU A 41 -15.18 -5.89 3.46
C GLU A 41 -14.28 -7.13 3.44
N VAL A 42 -13.21 -7.10 2.64
CA VAL A 42 -12.24 -8.21 2.58
C VAL A 42 -11.51 -8.38 3.92
N GLN A 43 -11.13 -7.28 4.58
CA GLN A 43 -10.49 -7.36 5.89
C GLN A 43 -11.42 -7.94 6.97
N LEU A 44 -12.69 -7.55 6.96
CA LEU A 44 -13.69 -8.08 7.91
C LEU A 44 -13.89 -9.59 7.69
N GLU A 45 -13.96 -10.01 6.43
CA GLU A 45 -14.12 -11.43 6.10
C GLU A 45 -12.85 -12.23 6.42
N LEU A 46 -11.65 -11.67 6.22
CA LEU A 46 -10.40 -12.28 6.69
C LEU A 46 -10.42 -12.49 8.21
N ASN A 47 -10.79 -11.48 8.98
CA ASN A 47 -10.87 -11.58 10.45
C ASN A 47 -11.86 -12.67 10.87
N ARG A 48 -13.00 -12.75 10.19
CA ARG A 48 -14.03 -13.77 10.42
C ARG A 48 -13.51 -15.17 10.09
N ALA A 49 -12.86 -15.34 8.95
CA ALA A 49 -12.32 -16.62 8.49
C ALA A 49 -11.23 -17.15 9.45
N PHE A 50 -10.32 -16.29 9.92
CA PHE A 50 -9.32 -16.65 10.94
C PHE A 50 -9.97 -17.03 12.26
N THR A 51 -10.97 -16.28 12.71
CA THR A 51 -11.71 -16.61 13.94
C THR A 51 -12.38 -17.98 13.83
N GLN A 52 -13.02 -18.26 12.70
CA GLN A 52 -13.67 -19.54 12.45
C GLN A 52 -12.63 -20.67 12.41
N PHE A 53 -11.52 -20.47 11.72
CA PHE A 53 -10.45 -21.47 11.63
C PHE A 53 -9.85 -21.77 13.02
N SER A 54 -9.60 -20.75 13.84
CA SER A 54 -9.14 -20.92 15.22
C SER A 54 -10.09 -21.76 16.06
N ARG A 55 -11.40 -21.54 15.95
CA ARG A 55 -12.41 -22.33 16.68
C ARG A 55 -12.44 -23.79 16.23
N ILE A 56 -12.28 -24.03 14.93
CA ILE A 56 -12.22 -25.41 14.40
C ILE A 56 -10.97 -26.11 14.94
N MET A 57 -9.82 -25.42 14.94
CA MET A 57 -8.57 -25.97 15.51
C MET A 57 -8.70 -26.29 17.00
N GLU A 58 -9.39 -25.44 17.77
CA GLU A 58 -9.64 -25.67 19.21
C GLU A 58 -10.48 -26.93 19.45
N VAL A 59 -11.56 -27.10 18.68
CA VAL A 59 -12.43 -28.30 18.78
C VAL A 59 -11.71 -29.55 18.27
N SER A 60 -10.94 -29.48 17.19
CA SER A 60 -10.15 -30.63 16.72
C SER A 60 -9.00 -30.98 17.66
N GLY A 61 -8.49 -30.04 18.45
CA GLY A 61 -7.54 -30.34 19.54
C GLY A 61 -8.16 -31.13 20.69
N ASN A 62 -9.48 -31.03 20.88
CA ASN A 62 -10.27 -31.75 21.88
C ASN A 62 -11.52 -32.38 21.22
N PRO A 63 -11.35 -33.39 20.37
CA PRO A 63 -12.42 -33.88 19.50
C PRO A 63 -13.57 -34.49 20.30
N ILE A 64 -14.79 -34.32 19.79
CA ILE A 64 -15.99 -34.85 20.43
C ILE A 64 -16.05 -36.36 20.16
N ALA A 65 -16.10 -37.15 21.23
CA ALA A 65 -16.36 -38.58 21.13
C ALA A 65 -17.85 -38.84 20.90
N VAL A 66 -18.18 -39.51 19.80
CA VAL A 66 -19.54 -39.91 19.46
C VAL A 66 -19.67 -41.41 19.64
N LEU A 67 -20.67 -41.82 20.41
CA LEU A 67 -21.03 -43.20 20.65
C LEU A 67 -22.37 -43.49 19.99
N SER A 68 -22.43 -44.53 19.17
CA SER A 68 -23.66 -44.98 18.52
C SER A 68 -24.00 -46.39 18.99
N GLY A 69 -25.28 -46.65 19.30
CA GLY A 69 -25.74 -47.97 19.76
C GLY A 69 -25.61 -48.20 21.27
N VAL A 70 -25.44 -47.16 22.07
CA VAL A 70 -25.37 -47.24 23.54
C VAL A 70 -26.68 -46.73 24.14
N THR A 71 -27.35 -47.52 24.97
CA THR A 71 -28.64 -47.20 25.60
C THR A 71 -28.50 -46.45 26.93
N GLU A 72 -27.42 -46.68 27.68
CA GLU A 72 -27.09 -45.99 28.93
C GLU A 72 -25.58 -45.70 28.95
N ALA A 73 -25.22 -44.44 29.24
CA ALA A 73 -23.83 -44.00 29.30
C ALA A 73 -23.62 -43.23 30.61
N GLU A 74 -23.17 -43.93 31.65
CA GLU A 74 -22.66 -43.32 32.87
C GLU A 74 -21.12 -43.39 32.87
N ASP A 75 -20.46 -42.35 33.39
CA ASP A 75 -19.01 -42.26 33.61
C ASP A 75 -18.07 -42.43 32.39
N ILE A 76 -18.47 -41.95 31.21
CA ILE A 76 -17.58 -41.90 30.04
C ILE A 76 -16.63 -40.70 30.15
N ALA A 77 -15.50 -40.91 30.82
CA ALA A 77 -14.41 -39.93 30.85
C ALA A 77 -13.58 -40.00 29.56
N VAL A 78 -13.57 -38.92 28.79
CA VAL A 78 -12.69 -38.75 27.63
C VAL A 78 -11.35 -38.18 28.12
N GLN A 79 -10.37 -39.05 28.32
CA GLN A 79 -9.01 -38.67 28.71
C GLN A 79 -7.97 -39.46 27.89
N PRO A 80 -6.76 -38.89 27.67
CA PRO A 80 -5.68 -39.62 27.01
C PRO A 80 -5.37 -40.94 27.73
N GLY A 81 -5.43 -42.06 27.00
CA GLY A 81 -5.19 -43.40 27.56
C GLY A 81 -6.40 -44.08 28.20
N ALA A 82 -7.58 -43.45 28.19
CA ALA A 82 -8.82 -44.10 28.60
C ALA A 82 -9.19 -45.25 27.63
N VAL A 83 -9.57 -46.40 28.18
CA VAL A 83 -10.06 -47.55 27.44
C VAL A 83 -11.56 -47.70 27.71
N TRP A 84 -12.36 -47.83 26.66
CA TRP A 84 -13.81 -48.02 26.77
C TRP A 84 -14.19 -49.45 26.39
N THR A 85 -15.09 -50.05 27.16
CA THR A 85 -15.73 -51.33 26.82
C THR A 85 -17.07 -51.03 26.19
N LEU A 86 -17.24 -51.41 24.92
CA LEU A 86 -18.45 -51.17 24.13
C LEU A 86 -19.18 -52.49 23.86
N PRO A 87 -20.52 -52.51 23.82
CA PRO A 87 -21.30 -53.65 23.30
C PRO A 87 -20.88 -54.05 21.87
N GLU A 88 -21.15 -55.30 21.46
CA GLU A 88 -20.75 -55.82 20.14
C GLU A 88 -21.33 -55.01 18.96
N ASP A 89 -22.50 -54.40 19.12
CA ASP A 89 -23.19 -53.60 18.10
C ASP A 89 -22.93 -52.08 18.23
N ALA A 90 -22.23 -51.65 19.29
CA ALA A 90 -21.91 -50.25 19.52
C ALA A 90 -20.63 -49.82 18.80
N LYS A 91 -20.58 -48.54 18.41
CA LYS A 91 -19.39 -47.94 17.77
C LYS A 91 -19.02 -46.64 18.45
N ALA A 92 -17.73 -46.40 18.58
CA ALA A 92 -17.16 -45.14 19.01
C ALA A 92 -16.32 -44.53 17.89
N TYR A 93 -16.50 -43.26 17.61
CA TYR A 93 -15.65 -42.51 16.70
C TYR A 93 -15.49 -41.06 17.16
N LEU A 94 -14.39 -40.44 16.77
CA LEU A 94 -14.16 -39.04 17.02
C LEU A 94 -14.77 -38.21 15.88
N LEU A 95 -15.51 -37.16 16.23
CA LEU A 95 -15.91 -36.14 15.27
C LEU A 95 -14.71 -35.24 15.01
N ASP A 96 -14.02 -35.49 13.90
CA ASP A 96 -12.93 -34.65 13.44
C ASP A 96 -13.44 -33.65 12.38
N LEU A 97 -13.50 -32.37 12.77
CA LEU A 97 -13.93 -31.28 11.90
C LEU A 97 -12.89 -30.93 10.83
N LEU A 98 -11.66 -31.40 10.96
CA LEU A 98 -10.57 -31.18 10.00
C LEU A 98 -10.35 -32.36 9.05
N ALA A 99 -11.09 -33.45 9.24
CA ALA A 99 -11.00 -34.63 8.38
C ALA A 99 -11.29 -34.31 6.90
N ASN A 100 -10.82 -35.19 6.02
CA ASN A 100 -11.11 -35.16 4.58
C ASN A 100 -10.75 -33.84 3.88
N GLY A 101 -9.72 -33.13 4.36
CA GLY A 101 -9.22 -31.91 3.72
C GLY A 101 -9.98 -30.64 4.10
N ALA A 102 -10.89 -30.69 5.08
CA ALA A 102 -11.60 -29.49 5.55
C ALA A 102 -10.65 -28.38 6.01
N ALA A 103 -9.54 -28.73 6.67
CA ALA A 103 -8.47 -27.79 7.04
C ALA A 103 -7.93 -27.01 5.82
N GLN A 104 -7.66 -27.75 4.75
CA GLN A 104 -7.09 -27.22 3.53
C GLN A 104 -8.07 -26.27 2.83
N LEU A 105 -9.37 -26.58 2.81
CA LEU A 105 -10.40 -25.70 2.25
C LEU A 105 -10.46 -24.34 2.97
N HIS A 106 -10.35 -24.33 4.30
CA HIS A 106 -10.29 -23.08 5.07
C HIS A 106 -9.04 -22.26 4.74
N LEU A 107 -7.88 -22.91 4.65
CA LEU A 107 -6.63 -22.25 4.27
C LEU A 107 -6.68 -21.71 2.84
N GLU A 108 -7.25 -22.45 1.89
CA GLU A 108 -7.44 -22.00 0.51
C GLU A 108 -8.36 -20.80 0.42
N TYR A 109 -9.45 -20.78 1.19
CA TYR A 109 -10.35 -19.63 1.27
C TYR A 109 -9.65 -18.39 1.86
N ILE A 110 -8.92 -18.55 2.97
CA ILE A 110 -8.12 -17.46 3.57
C ILE A 110 -7.10 -16.94 2.57
N ASN A 111 -6.41 -17.83 1.86
CA ASN A 111 -5.45 -17.44 0.83
C ASN A 111 -6.14 -16.68 -0.32
N ALA A 112 -7.32 -17.11 -0.77
CA ALA A 112 -8.08 -16.38 -1.79
C ALA A 112 -8.46 -14.96 -1.34
N LEU A 113 -8.89 -14.80 -0.09
CA LEU A 113 -9.17 -13.48 0.50
C LEU A 113 -7.90 -12.63 0.60
N TYR A 114 -6.77 -13.22 0.98
CA TYR A 114 -5.48 -12.52 1.04
C TYR A 114 -5.03 -12.05 -0.35
N ARG A 115 -5.25 -12.87 -1.38
CA ARG A 115 -5.01 -12.49 -2.78
C ARG A 115 -5.87 -11.31 -3.20
N MET A 116 -7.18 -11.38 -2.95
CA MET A 116 -8.12 -10.29 -3.21
C MET A 116 -7.72 -9.01 -2.49
N PHE A 117 -7.26 -9.11 -1.25
CA PHE A 117 -6.83 -7.97 -0.44
C PHE A 117 -5.66 -7.24 -1.08
N HIS A 118 -4.62 -7.97 -1.53
CA HIS A 118 -3.48 -7.38 -2.25
C HIS A 118 -3.88 -6.75 -3.58
N ASP A 119 -4.74 -7.42 -4.33
CA ASP A 119 -5.20 -6.94 -5.63
C ASP A 119 -6.00 -5.63 -5.48
N GLN A 120 -6.89 -5.54 -4.49
CA GLN A 120 -7.64 -4.31 -4.18
C GLN A 120 -6.78 -3.21 -3.54
N ALA A 121 -5.77 -3.58 -2.74
CA ALA A 121 -4.84 -2.63 -2.15
C ALA A 121 -3.86 -2.08 -3.19
N GLU A 122 -3.76 -2.74 -4.35
CA GLU A 122 -2.77 -2.45 -5.38
C GLU A 122 -1.34 -2.54 -4.81
N VAL A 123 -1.15 -3.48 -3.88
CA VAL A 123 0.13 -3.73 -3.20
C VAL A 123 0.65 -5.10 -3.65
N PRO A 124 1.85 -5.17 -4.22
CA PRO A 124 2.50 -6.42 -4.62
C PRO A 124 2.72 -7.34 -3.41
N ARG A 125 2.59 -8.64 -3.61
CA ARG A 125 2.77 -9.63 -2.53
C ARG A 125 4.24 -9.77 -2.12
N THR A 126 5.14 -9.61 -3.09
CA THR A 126 6.59 -9.53 -2.84
C THR A 126 6.99 -8.42 -1.86
N ALA A 127 6.18 -7.37 -1.70
CA ALA A 127 6.44 -6.32 -0.71
C ALA A 127 6.49 -6.86 0.74
N PHE A 128 5.89 -8.04 0.99
CA PHE A 128 5.86 -8.70 2.30
C PHE A 128 6.76 -9.94 2.39
N GLY A 129 7.71 -10.09 1.46
CA GLY A 129 8.67 -11.20 1.50
C GLY A 129 8.15 -12.51 0.90
N ASP A 130 7.01 -12.47 0.19
CA ASP A 130 6.57 -13.55 -0.72
C ASP A 130 7.43 -13.53 -2.00
N ASN A 131 8.75 -13.60 -1.82
CA ASN A 131 9.70 -13.68 -2.90
C ASN A 131 9.83 -15.15 -3.28
N GLN A 132 9.25 -15.55 -4.40
CA GLN A 132 9.80 -16.71 -5.12
C GLN A 132 11.28 -16.39 -5.36
N ARG A 133 12.19 -17.25 -4.88
CA ARG A 133 13.63 -17.00 -4.78
C ARG A 133 14.38 -16.68 -6.09
N ASN A 134 13.69 -16.49 -7.23
CA ASN A 134 14.26 -16.31 -8.56
C ASN A 134 13.51 -15.29 -9.45
N LEU A 135 12.78 -14.30 -8.91
CA LEU A 135 12.15 -13.27 -9.77
C LEU A 135 13.23 -12.44 -10.47
N SER A 136 13.19 -12.41 -11.81
CA SER A 136 14.03 -11.51 -12.60
C SER A 136 13.63 -10.05 -12.36
N GLY A 137 14.54 -9.08 -12.59
CA GLY A 137 14.22 -7.66 -12.43
C GLY A 137 13.02 -7.19 -13.27
N VAL A 138 12.78 -7.84 -14.42
CA VAL A 138 11.59 -7.60 -15.27
C VAL A 138 10.33 -8.16 -14.61
N ALA A 139 10.39 -9.36 -14.02
CA ALA A 139 9.25 -9.94 -13.32
C ALA A 139 8.85 -9.08 -12.10
N LEU A 140 9.84 -8.56 -11.36
CA LEU A 140 9.60 -7.62 -10.27
C LEU A 140 8.96 -6.31 -10.76
N GLU A 141 9.39 -5.80 -11.92
CA GLU A 141 8.80 -4.59 -12.50
C GLU A 141 7.34 -4.79 -12.93
N VAL A 142 7.00 -5.98 -13.46
CA VAL A 142 5.62 -6.34 -13.80
C VAL A 142 4.77 -6.45 -12.54
N GLU A 143 5.29 -7.07 -11.48
CA GLU A 143 4.56 -7.23 -10.23
C GLU A 143 4.29 -5.89 -9.54
N MET A 144 5.21 -4.92 -9.67
CA MET A 144 5.07 -3.58 -9.11
C MET A 144 4.10 -2.66 -9.90
N GLN A 145 3.58 -3.09 -11.05
CA GLN A 145 2.64 -2.30 -11.90
C GLN A 145 1.44 -1.71 -11.16
N PRO A 146 0.71 -2.45 -10.31
CA PRO A 146 -0.42 -1.90 -9.57
C PRO A 146 0.00 -0.74 -8.65
N LEU A 147 1.13 -0.89 -7.96
CA LEU A 147 1.67 0.16 -7.09
C LEU A 147 2.07 1.41 -7.89
N TYR A 148 2.70 1.24 -9.05
CA TYR A 148 3.01 2.36 -9.94
C TYR A 148 1.75 3.11 -10.36
N GLN A 149 0.70 2.40 -10.77
CA GLN A 149 -0.57 3.02 -11.15
C GLN A 149 -1.18 3.80 -9.99
N ARG A 150 -1.10 3.25 -8.77
CA ARG A 150 -1.55 3.95 -7.55
C ARG A 150 -0.76 5.24 -7.31
N VAL A 151 0.56 5.19 -7.45
CA VAL A 151 1.41 6.39 -7.32
C VAL A 151 1.09 7.43 -8.41
N GLN A 152 0.89 6.99 -9.65
CA GLN A 152 0.51 7.86 -10.78
C GLN A 152 -0.83 8.56 -10.56
N ARG A 153 -1.79 7.92 -9.89
CA ARG A 153 -3.05 8.58 -9.48
C ARG A 153 -2.86 9.55 -8.31
N LYS A 154 -2.00 9.21 -7.34
CA LYS A 154 -1.81 10.03 -6.13
C LYS A 154 -0.97 11.27 -6.38
N ARG A 155 0.08 11.19 -7.20
CA ARG A 155 1.01 12.31 -7.46
C ARG A 155 0.31 13.57 -7.97
N PRO A 156 -0.57 13.53 -8.99
CA PRO A 156 -1.27 14.72 -9.47
C PRO A 156 -2.12 15.40 -8.39
N ILE A 157 -2.84 14.60 -7.58
CA ILE A 157 -3.65 15.10 -6.46
C ILE A 157 -2.76 15.86 -5.47
N ARG A 158 -1.64 15.25 -5.08
CA ARG A 158 -0.66 15.84 -4.16
C ARG A 158 0.06 17.05 -4.75
N THR A 159 0.39 17.02 -6.03
CA THR A 159 1.03 18.15 -6.73
C THR A 159 0.14 19.39 -6.67
N ALA A 160 -1.17 19.26 -6.87
CA ALA A 160 -2.10 20.38 -6.74
C ALA A 160 -2.12 20.94 -5.30
N VAL A 161 -2.14 20.06 -4.29
CA VAL A 161 -2.10 20.42 -2.87
C VAL A 161 -0.81 21.18 -2.52
N TYR A 162 0.35 20.66 -2.93
CA TYR A 162 1.63 21.33 -2.66
C TYR A 162 1.76 22.66 -3.38
N LYS A 163 1.24 22.77 -4.61
CA LYS A 163 1.19 24.05 -5.32
C LYS A 163 0.35 25.08 -4.56
N ARG A 164 -0.82 24.66 -4.07
CA ARG A 164 -1.71 25.52 -3.29
C ARG A 164 -1.10 25.95 -1.94
N ARG A 165 -0.45 25.02 -1.25
CA ARG A 165 0.29 25.30 -0.01
C ARG A 165 1.37 26.36 -0.24
N ASN A 166 2.20 26.16 -1.26
CA ASN A 166 3.28 27.09 -1.59
C ASN A 166 2.72 28.46 -2.01
N GLU A 167 1.60 28.51 -2.72
CA GLU A 167 0.90 29.77 -3.04
C GLU A 167 0.49 30.51 -1.76
N PHE A 168 -0.08 29.81 -0.77
CA PHE A 168 -0.45 30.41 0.51
C PHE A 168 0.76 30.93 1.28
N ILE A 169 1.85 30.17 1.32
CA ILE A 169 3.11 30.60 1.94
C ILE A 169 3.60 31.90 1.30
N LEU A 170 3.65 31.97 -0.03
CA LEU A 170 4.11 33.17 -0.75
C LEU A 170 3.19 34.37 -0.57
N ARG A 171 1.86 34.15 -0.50
CA ARG A 171 0.89 35.22 -0.21
C ARG A 171 1.09 35.78 1.20
N LEU A 172 1.21 34.91 2.20
CA LEU A 172 1.46 35.32 3.58
C LEU A 172 2.81 36.05 3.70
N LEU A 173 3.87 35.48 3.11
CA LEU A 173 5.17 36.12 3.08
C LEU A 173 5.09 37.51 2.44
N GLY A 174 4.37 37.66 1.33
CA GLY A 174 4.18 38.95 0.68
C GLY A 174 3.44 39.96 1.56
N GLN A 175 2.42 39.51 2.31
CA GLN A 175 1.70 40.35 3.26
C GLN A 175 2.60 40.82 4.41
N PHE A 176 3.43 39.94 4.97
CA PHE A 176 4.32 40.27 6.10
C PHE A 176 5.57 41.06 5.69
N THR A 177 6.03 40.94 4.44
CA THR A 177 7.25 41.61 3.95
C THR A 177 6.97 42.82 3.08
N GLY A 178 5.72 43.06 2.68
CA GLY A 178 5.33 44.10 1.73
C GLY A 178 5.81 43.86 0.30
N ARG A 179 6.34 42.66 -0.01
CA ARG A 179 6.87 42.31 -1.34
C ARG A 179 5.91 41.43 -2.12
N ARG A 180 5.86 41.59 -3.44
CA ARG A 180 5.09 40.72 -4.32
C ARG A 180 5.97 39.64 -4.93
N PHE A 181 5.61 38.38 -4.69
CA PHE A 181 6.33 37.22 -5.23
C PHE A 181 5.59 36.63 -6.43
N LEU A 182 6.08 36.92 -7.63
CA LEU A 182 5.68 36.19 -8.84
C LEU A 182 6.34 34.81 -8.80
N HIS A 183 5.59 33.76 -9.15
CA HIS A 183 6.09 32.40 -9.00
C HIS A 183 5.57 31.47 -10.10
N ARG A 184 6.45 30.57 -10.54
CA ARG A 184 6.10 29.38 -11.32
C ARG A 184 6.55 28.17 -10.53
N GLN A 185 5.61 27.28 -10.22
CA GLN A 185 5.89 26.16 -9.31
C GLN A 185 5.98 24.83 -10.06
N ARG A 186 7.06 24.09 -9.80
CA ARG A 186 7.25 22.70 -10.23
C ARG A 186 7.36 21.83 -8.98
N VAL A 187 6.56 20.76 -8.91
CA VAL A 187 6.70 19.74 -7.86
C VAL A 187 7.49 18.60 -8.47
N VAL A 188 8.64 18.29 -7.89
CA VAL A 188 9.49 17.18 -8.31
C VAL A 188 9.17 15.98 -7.44
N TRP A 189 8.98 14.82 -8.06
CA TRP A 189 8.78 13.55 -7.37
C TRP A 189 9.97 12.64 -7.65
N GLY A 190 10.49 11.98 -6.62
CA GLY A 190 11.55 10.98 -6.79
C GLY A 190 11.08 9.76 -7.61
N GLN A 191 12.01 8.87 -7.92
CA GLN A 191 11.70 7.59 -8.56
C GLN A 191 10.85 6.72 -7.61
N VAL A 192 9.96 5.88 -8.16
CA VAL A 192 9.10 4.99 -7.34
C VAL A 192 9.80 3.67 -7.03
N THR A 193 10.76 3.27 -7.86
CA THR A 193 11.44 1.99 -7.75
C THR A 193 12.94 2.11 -7.75
N PRO A 194 13.62 1.12 -7.15
CA PRO A 194 14.99 0.82 -7.48
C PRO A 194 15.02 0.17 -8.86
N ARG A 195 15.09 0.99 -9.92
CA ARG A 195 15.52 0.48 -11.23
C ARG A 195 17.04 0.37 -11.19
N ASP A 196 17.59 -0.56 -11.98
CA ASP A 196 19.03 -0.64 -12.20
C ASP A 196 19.49 0.63 -12.95
N GLU A 197 19.95 1.62 -12.18
CA GLU A 197 20.42 2.91 -12.70
C GLU A 197 21.56 2.71 -13.71
N SER A 198 22.34 1.63 -13.58
CA SER A 198 23.45 1.28 -14.45
C SER A 198 22.97 1.00 -15.88
N ARG A 199 21.92 0.19 -16.05
CA ARG A 199 21.36 -0.12 -17.37
C ARG A 199 20.76 1.12 -18.04
N ARG A 200 20.09 1.95 -17.25
CA ARG A 200 19.48 3.20 -17.75
C ARG A 200 20.53 4.22 -18.16
N ALA A 201 21.61 4.35 -17.40
CA ALA A 201 22.75 5.19 -17.75
C ALA A 201 23.42 4.73 -19.05
N ALA A 202 23.55 3.42 -19.26
CA ALA A 202 24.09 2.86 -20.51
C ALA A 202 23.19 3.16 -21.73
N ASP A 203 21.87 2.95 -21.60
CA ASP A 203 20.91 3.29 -22.66
C ASP A 203 20.92 4.79 -22.98
N PHE A 204 21.04 5.64 -21.96
CA PHE A 204 21.12 7.08 -22.11
C PHE A 204 22.44 7.56 -22.73
N ALA A 205 23.57 6.96 -22.36
CA ALA A 205 24.85 7.24 -23.00
C ALA A 205 24.78 6.95 -24.50
N LEU A 206 24.17 5.82 -24.89
CA LEU A 206 23.98 5.45 -26.29
C LEU A 206 23.10 6.45 -27.06
N LEU A 207 22.04 6.97 -26.45
CA LEU A 207 21.16 7.97 -27.09
C LEU A 207 21.86 9.32 -27.31
N VAL A 208 22.72 9.72 -26.38
CA VAL A 208 23.55 10.94 -26.52
C VAL A 208 24.61 10.75 -27.60
N GLU A 209 25.31 9.61 -27.58
CA GLU A 209 26.34 9.28 -28.55
C GLU A 209 25.78 9.28 -29.98
N ARG A 210 24.57 8.75 -30.16
CA ARG A 210 23.87 8.74 -31.45
C ARG A 210 23.21 10.07 -31.82
N GLY A 211 23.31 11.10 -30.99
CA GLY A 211 22.72 12.42 -31.22
C GLY A 211 21.18 12.44 -31.21
N LEU A 212 20.53 11.37 -30.74
CA LEU A 212 19.07 11.25 -30.73
C LEU A 212 18.44 12.05 -29.58
N ARG A 213 19.21 12.35 -28.54
CA ARG A 213 18.77 13.14 -27.38
C ARG A 213 19.89 14.08 -26.91
N SER A 214 19.50 15.24 -26.39
CA SER A 214 20.45 16.15 -25.74
C SER A 214 20.74 15.71 -24.30
N ARG A 215 21.98 15.92 -23.84
CA ARG A 215 22.41 15.66 -22.45
C ARG A 215 21.52 16.36 -21.43
N ARG A 216 21.20 17.63 -21.70
CA ARG A 216 20.27 18.44 -20.87
C ARG A 216 18.89 17.81 -20.76
N GLY A 217 18.31 17.36 -21.88
CA GLY A 217 17.00 16.71 -21.89
C GLY A 217 16.98 15.41 -21.07
N LEU A 218 18.07 14.66 -21.10
CA LEU A 218 18.22 13.43 -20.32
C LEU A 218 18.44 13.69 -18.84
N MET A 219 19.15 14.75 -18.45
CA MET A 219 19.28 15.18 -17.05
C MET A 219 17.91 15.51 -16.44
N ASP A 220 17.05 16.18 -17.21
CA ASP A 220 15.68 16.49 -16.80
C ASP A 220 14.83 15.20 -16.69
N GLU A 221 15.04 14.23 -17.58
CA GLU A 221 14.36 12.92 -17.58
C GLU A 221 14.83 11.99 -16.45
N LEU A 222 16.10 12.09 -16.07
CA LEU A 222 16.69 11.43 -14.89
C LEU A 222 16.21 12.04 -13.57
N GLY A 223 15.63 13.24 -13.62
CA GLY A 223 15.14 13.95 -12.43
C GLY A 223 16.23 14.70 -11.68
N VAL A 224 17.30 15.10 -12.36
CA VAL A 224 18.31 16.03 -11.81
C VAL A 224 17.59 17.31 -11.35
N ALA A 225 17.86 17.73 -10.12
CA ALA A 225 17.11 18.81 -9.46
C ALA A 225 17.13 20.13 -10.27
N ASP A 226 18.28 20.44 -10.87
CA ASP A 226 18.48 21.56 -11.79
C ASP A 226 19.36 21.11 -12.97
N ALA A 227 18.72 20.59 -14.01
CA ALA A 227 19.36 20.09 -15.22
C ALA A 227 20.11 21.19 -15.99
N GLU A 228 19.69 22.45 -15.88
CA GLU A 228 20.32 23.58 -16.56
C GLU A 228 21.66 23.91 -15.89
N ALA A 229 21.66 24.03 -14.56
CA ALA A 229 22.87 24.30 -13.79
C ALA A 229 23.90 23.15 -13.90
N GLU A 230 23.43 21.90 -13.94
CA GLU A 230 24.29 20.73 -14.13
C GLU A 230 24.92 20.70 -15.52
N PHE A 231 24.14 21.00 -16.56
CA PHE A 231 24.67 21.09 -17.92
C PHE A 231 25.69 22.22 -18.06
N GLY A 232 25.46 23.36 -17.39
CA GLY A 232 26.43 24.45 -17.30
C GLY A 232 27.75 24.03 -16.66
N ARG A 233 27.71 23.35 -15.51
CA ARG A 233 28.91 22.79 -14.84
C ARG A 233 29.68 21.86 -15.77
N TRP A 234 28.98 20.99 -16.48
CA TRP A 234 29.60 20.07 -17.44
C TRP A 234 30.31 20.80 -18.59
N LEU A 235 29.69 21.85 -19.16
CA LEU A 235 30.33 22.66 -20.21
C LEU A 235 31.59 23.36 -19.70
N GLU A 236 31.57 23.87 -18.47
CA GLU A 236 32.75 24.45 -17.83
C GLU A 236 33.88 23.42 -17.65
N GLU A 237 33.54 22.19 -17.27
CA GLU A 237 34.50 21.07 -17.18
C GLU A 237 35.09 20.72 -18.55
N GLN A 238 34.28 20.62 -19.60
CA GLN A 238 34.77 20.34 -20.96
C GLN A 238 35.71 21.44 -21.46
N ASN A 239 35.33 22.70 -21.27
CA ASN A 239 36.17 23.84 -21.64
C ASN A 239 37.51 23.85 -20.89
N ARG A 240 37.55 23.37 -19.64
CA ARG A 240 38.80 23.22 -18.86
C ARG A 240 39.65 22.03 -19.31
N LEU A 241 39.02 21.00 -19.86
CA LEU A 241 39.67 19.78 -20.35
C LEU A 241 40.13 19.89 -21.82
N GLY A 242 39.79 20.98 -22.51
CA GLY A 242 40.31 21.29 -23.86
C GLY A 242 39.67 20.49 -25.00
N HIS A 243 38.43 20.03 -24.82
CA HIS A 243 37.62 19.42 -25.87
C HIS A 243 36.56 20.37 -26.41
#